data_AF-A0A8J6N9M2-F1
#
_entry.id   AF-A0A8J6N9M2-F1
#
_cell.length_a   1.000
_cell.length_b   1.000
_cell.length_c   1.000
_cell.angle_alpha   90.00
_cell.angle_beta   90.00
_cell.angle_gamma   90.00
#
_symmetry.space_group_name_H-M   'P 1'
#
loop_
_entity.id
_entity.type
_entity.pdbx_description
1 polymer ?
#
loop_
_entity_poly.entity_id
_entity_poly.type
_entity_poly.pdbx_seq_one_letter_code
_entity_poly.pdbx_strand_id
1 'polypeptide(L)'
;MRMTNQRQMILDALQTEGVHLTADEVYEQVRQLMPRISLGTVYRNLEFLVEAGMISKLDVSGRQKCFEAKVSDHDHVVCVRCHRLKNLSLGRKRRDYSSHEIIDGYTIKGCRVEFSGLCPNCQKIEKQGEVDMGCGCKSDGLNEEQKKVLGAMAKCDGPCGAKDIAAATGLESKTVSARITALKKKGYVDSPVRCKYQITEDGRNVI
;
A
#
# COMPACT_ATOMS: atom_id res chain seq x y z
N MET A 1 -24.27 -16.81 23.68
CA MET A 1 -23.99 -16.73 22.22
C MET A 1 -23.11 -17.91 21.81
N ARG A 2 -23.27 -18.46 20.59
CA ARG A 2 -22.67 -19.75 20.15
C ARG A 2 -21.59 -19.55 19.08
N MET A 3 -20.51 -20.32 19.12
CA MET A 3 -19.52 -20.34 18.03
C MET A 3 -20.11 -21.01 16.77
N THR A 4 -20.08 -20.30 15.63
CA THR A 4 -20.58 -20.79 14.33
C THR A 4 -19.42 -21.05 13.39
N ASN A 5 -19.63 -21.84 12.34
CA ASN A 5 -18.59 -22.11 11.34
C ASN A 5 -18.03 -20.81 10.74
N GLN A 6 -18.88 -19.82 10.45
CA GLN A 6 -18.42 -18.49 9.97
C GLN A 6 -17.44 -17.82 10.94
N ARG A 7 -17.74 -17.86 12.25
CA ARG A 7 -16.89 -17.27 13.29
C ARG A 7 -15.57 -18.03 13.41
N GLN A 8 -15.62 -19.36 13.29
CA GLN A 8 -14.41 -20.17 13.29
C GLN A 8 -13.51 -19.82 12.11
N MET A 9 -14.06 -19.72 10.89
CA MET A 9 -13.26 -19.36 9.71
C MET A 9 -12.63 -17.96 9.82
N ILE A 10 -13.37 -16.99 10.37
CA ILE A 10 -12.84 -15.64 10.61
C ILE A 10 -11.73 -15.68 11.66
N LEU A 11 -11.91 -16.45 12.73
CA LEU A 11 -10.89 -16.62 13.77
C LEU A 11 -9.63 -17.28 13.20
N ASP A 12 -9.79 -18.34 12.40
CA ASP A 12 -8.68 -19.07 11.76
C ASP A 12 -7.88 -18.15 10.82
N ALA A 13 -8.56 -17.27 10.07
CA ALA A 13 -7.90 -16.27 9.22
C ALA A 13 -7.02 -15.29 10.02
N LEU A 14 -7.39 -15.01 11.28
CA LEU A 14 -6.68 -14.11 12.18
C LEU A 14 -5.65 -14.83 13.07
N GLN A 15 -5.70 -16.16 13.19
CA GLN A 15 -4.82 -16.95 14.04
C GLN A 15 -3.41 -17.16 13.46
N THR A 16 -3.14 -16.66 12.25
CA THR A 16 -1.78 -16.67 11.71
C THR A 16 -0.93 -15.67 12.48
N GLU A 17 0.14 -16.16 13.12
CA GLU A 17 1.00 -15.34 13.98
C GLU A 17 1.59 -14.14 13.23
N GLY A 18 1.50 -12.95 13.86
CA GLY A 18 2.03 -11.71 13.30
C GLY A 18 1.23 -11.10 12.15
N VAL A 19 0.01 -11.60 11.90
CA VAL A 19 -0.89 -11.07 10.86
C VAL A 19 -1.92 -10.15 11.49
N HIS A 20 -2.01 -8.94 10.92
CA HIS A 20 -3.00 -7.93 11.26
C HIS A 20 -3.82 -7.65 10.03
N LEU A 21 -5.11 -7.94 10.08
CA LEU A 21 -5.99 -7.78 8.92
C LEU A 21 -7.01 -6.69 9.18
N THR A 22 -7.20 -5.85 8.19
CA THR A 22 -8.40 -5.02 8.09
C THR A 22 -9.63 -5.92 7.88
N ALA A 23 -10.82 -5.39 8.17
CA ALA A 23 -12.06 -6.14 7.91
C ALA A 23 -12.22 -6.52 6.43
N ASP A 24 -11.72 -5.68 5.51
CA ASP A 24 -11.74 -5.95 4.07
C ASP A 24 -10.79 -7.09 3.70
N GLU A 25 -9.59 -7.15 4.29
CA GLU A 25 -8.65 -8.27 4.07
C GLU A 25 -9.19 -9.58 4.66
N VAL A 26 -9.79 -9.55 5.85
CA VAL A 26 -10.49 -10.72 6.42
C VAL A 26 -11.59 -11.19 5.48
N TYR A 27 -12.38 -10.25 4.94
CA TYR A 27 -13.44 -10.57 4.01
C TYR A 27 -12.92 -11.25 2.74
N GLU A 28 -11.87 -10.71 2.12
CA GLU A 28 -11.29 -11.30 0.92
C GLU A 28 -10.73 -12.69 1.17
N GLN A 29 -10.07 -12.92 2.31
CA GLN A 29 -9.58 -14.26 2.67
C GLN A 29 -10.71 -15.25 2.92
N VAL A 30 -11.69 -14.88 3.76
CA VAL A 30 -12.79 -15.79 4.13
C VAL A 30 -13.70 -16.07 2.93
N ARG A 31 -13.88 -15.11 2.01
CA ARG A 31 -14.71 -15.27 0.81
C ARG A 31 -14.20 -16.37 -0.12
N GLN A 32 -12.89 -16.64 -0.14
CA GLN A 32 -12.32 -17.74 -0.92
C GLN A 32 -12.86 -19.10 -0.46
N LEU A 33 -13.15 -19.22 0.83
CA LEU A 33 -13.69 -20.44 1.45
C LEU A 33 -15.22 -20.39 1.60
N MET A 34 -15.79 -19.19 1.70
CA MET A 34 -17.22 -18.94 1.84
C MET A 34 -17.72 -17.88 0.83
N PRO A 35 -17.95 -18.25 -0.45
CA PRO A 35 -18.27 -17.27 -1.50
C PRO A 35 -19.54 -16.44 -1.28
N ARG A 36 -20.45 -16.92 -0.44
CA ARG A 36 -21.75 -16.26 -0.12
C ARG A 36 -21.70 -15.37 1.12
N ILE A 37 -20.56 -15.26 1.81
CA ILE A 37 -20.45 -14.35 2.96
C ILE A 37 -20.51 -12.90 2.47
N SER A 38 -21.20 -12.04 3.22
CA SER A 38 -21.22 -10.59 2.97
C SER A 38 -20.25 -9.88 3.89
N LEU A 39 -19.72 -8.73 3.44
CA LEU A 39 -18.83 -7.89 4.23
C LEU A 39 -19.48 -7.50 5.58
N GLY A 40 -20.76 -7.12 5.58
CA GLY A 40 -21.50 -6.83 6.81
C GLY A 40 -21.60 -8.01 7.78
N THR A 41 -21.58 -9.26 7.28
CA THR A 41 -21.52 -10.46 8.13
C THR A 41 -20.14 -10.63 8.75
N VAL A 42 -19.07 -10.30 8.02
CA VAL A 42 -17.70 -10.30 8.57
C VAL A 42 -17.59 -9.29 9.71
N TYR A 43 -18.01 -8.03 9.49
CA TYR A 43 -18.00 -7.00 10.55
C TYR A 43 -18.73 -7.43 11.82
N ARG A 44 -19.96 -7.94 11.71
CA ARG A 44 -20.72 -8.41 12.88
C ARG A 44 -20.03 -9.55 13.63
N ASN A 45 -19.39 -10.46 12.92
CA ASN A 45 -18.67 -11.56 13.55
C ASN A 45 -17.35 -11.11 14.16
N LEU A 46 -16.65 -10.14 13.57
CA LEU A 46 -15.46 -9.52 14.17
C LEU A 46 -15.80 -8.84 15.49
N GLU A 47 -16.83 -8.00 15.54
CA GLU A 47 -17.25 -7.35 16.79
C GLU A 47 -17.66 -8.40 17.84
N PHE A 48 -18.37 -9.47 17.44
CA PHE A 48 -18.68 -10.59 18.34
C PHE A 48 -17.41 -11.25 18.92
N LEU A 49 -16.40 -11.51 18.11
CA LEU A 49 -15.16 -12.14 18.56
C LEU A 49 -14.33 -11.20 19.46
N VAL A 50 -14.41 -9.88 19.24
CA VAL A 50 -13.83 -8.86 20.13
C VAL A 50 -14.54 -8.86 21.48
N GLU A 51 -15.88 -8.83 21.49
CA GLU A 51 -16.69 -8.90 22.71
C GLU A 51 -16.45 -10.19 23.50
N ALA A 52 -16.25 -11.31 22.79
CA ALA A 52 -15.89 -12.60 23.38
C ALA A 52 -14.43 -12.67 23.86
N GLY A 53 -13.62 -11.64 23.61
CA GLY A 53 -12.22 -11.57 24.01
C GLY A 53 -11.30 -12.55 23.27
N MET A 54 -11.73 -13.08 22.12
CA MET A 54 -10.96 -14.04 21.31
C MET A 54 -9.99 -13.35 20.35
N ILE A 55 -10.33 -12.14 19.91
CA ILE A 55 -9.51 -11.30 19.04
C ILE A 55 -9.41 -9.90 19.65
N SER A 56 -8.38 -9.15 19.24
CA SER A 56 -8.17 -7.76 19.62
C SER A 56 -8.40 -6.83 18.44
N LYS A 57 -8.85 -5.62 18.75
CA LYS A 57 -9.02 -4.53 17.78
C LYS A 57 -7.87 -3.54 17.95
N LEU A 58 -7.10 -3.35 16.89
CA LEU A 58 -6.00 -2.42 16.85
C LEU A 58 -6.48 -1.12 16.19
N ASP A 59 -6.55 -0.07 16.99
CA ASP A 59 -6.87 1.28 16.50
C ASP A 59 -5.56 2.02 16.19
N VAL A 60 -5.08 1.93 14.96
CA VAL A 60 -3.87 2.66 14.53
C VAL A 60 -4.30 4.09 14.18
N SER A 61 -3.76 5.09 14.89
CA SER A 61 -4.21 6.48 14.78
C SER A 61 -4.26 6.95 13.32
N GLY A 62 -5.45 7.40 12.90
CA GLY A 62 -5.69 7.91 11.54
C GLY A 62 -5.82 6.85 10.44
N ARG A 63 -5.98 5.56 10.79
CA ARG A 63 -6.04 4.45 9.82
C ARG A 63 -7.27 3.55 10.04
N GLN A 64 -7.52 2.68 9.07
CA GLN A 64 -8.57 1.66 9.17
C GLN A 64 -8.26 0.70 10.33
N LYS A 65 -9.32 0.22 10.99
CA LYS A 65 -9.24 -0.70 12.12
C LYS A 65 -8.71 -2.06 11.65
N CYS A 66 -7.66 -2.53 12.31
CA CYS A 66 -7.11 -3.87 12.11
C CYS A 66 -7.55 -4.80 13.25
N PHE A 67 -7.58 -6.09 12.95
CA PHE A 67 -7.94 -7.15 13.87
C PHE A 67 -6.81 -8.18 13.91
N GLU A 68 -6.59 -8.78 15.09
CA GLU A 68 -5.60 -9.81 15.33
C GLU A 68 -6.17 -10.88 16.26
N ALA A 69 -5.76 -12.13 16.13
CA ALA A 69 -6.02 -13.11 17.17
C ALA A 69 -5.35 -12.66 18.47
N LYS A 70 -6.01 -12.91 19.62
CA LYS A 70 -5.46 -12.53 20.91
C LYS A 70 -4.26 -13.42 21.25
N VAL A 71 -3.10 -13.03 20.77
CA VAL A 71 -1.81 -13.67 21.03
C VAL A 71 -0.99 -12.60 21.73
N SER A 72 -0.85 -12.72 23.06
CA SER A 72 0.04 -11.96 23.95
C SER A 72 0.33 -10.50 23.57
N ASP A 73 0.01 -9.56 24.46
CA ASP A 73 0.41 -8.15 24.38
C ASP A 73 1.82 -7.94 23.76
N HIS A 74 1.86 -7.43 22.54
CA HIS A 74 3.08 -7.19 21.77
C HIS A 74 3.10 -5.76 21.22
N ASP A 75 4.30 -5.25 20.94
CA ASP A 75 4.46 -3.95 20.32
C ASP A 75 4.44 -4.11 18.78
N HIS A 76 4.05 -3.07 18.07
CA HIS A 76 3.94 -3.11 16.61
C HIS A 76 4.85 -2.07 15.95
N VAL A 77 5.40 -2.43 14.80
CA VAL A 77 5.90 -1.46 13.81
C VAL A 77 4.95 -1.35 12.65
N VAL A 78 4.62 -0.11 12.25
CA VAL A 78 3.83 0.19 11.06
C VAL A 78 4.74 0.68 9.94
N CYS A 79 4.57 0.10 8.75
CA CYS A 79 5.18 0.64 7.54
C CYS A 79 4.50 1.96 7.14
N VAL A 80 5.23 3.07 7.10
CA VAL A 80 4.67 4.39 6.72
C VAL A 80 4.20 4.44 5.26
N ARG A 81 4.68 3.53 4.42
CA ARG A 81 4.37 3.50 2.98
C ARG A 81 3.24 2.55 2.58
N CYS A 82 3.25 1.32 3.09
CA CYS A 82 2.24 0.30 2.74
C CYS A 82 1.31 -0.06 3.91
N HIS A 83 1.51 0.56 5.07
CA HIS A 83 0.67 0.40 6.26
C HIS A 83 0.60 -1.00 6.85
N ARG A 84 1.39 -1.95 6.35
CA ARG A 84 1.55 -3.27 6.97
C ARG A 84 2.15 -3.14 8.37
N LEU A 85 1.52 -3.83 9.31
CA LEU A 85 1.96 -4.01 10.68
C LEU A 85 2.87 -5.24 10.79
N LYS A 86 3.85 -5.19 11.70
CA LYS A 86 4.63 -6.36 12.09
C LYS A 86 4.84 -6.35 13.61
N ASN A 87 4.75 -7.52 14.22
CA ASN A 87 5.01 -7.71 15.65
C ASN A 87 6.48 -7.44 15.95
N LEU A 88 6.72 -6.75 17.06
CA LEU A 88 8.04 -6.53 17.61
C LEU A 88 8.16 -7.31 18.93
N SER A 89 9.19 -8.14 18.99
CA SER A 89 9.61 -8.81 20.23
C SER A 89 10.77 -8.02 20.81
N LEU A 90 10.48 -6.92 21.52
CA LEU A 90 11.53 -6.02 22.04
C LEU A 90 12.17 -6.52 23.34
N GLY A 91 11.77 -7.68 23.87
CA GLY A 91 12.28 -8.21 25.14
C GLY A 91 12.06 -7.31 26.35
N ARG A 92 11.32 -6.20 26.20
CA ARG A 92 10.99 -5.29 27.29
C ARG A 92 9.96 -5.97 28.17
N LYS A 93 10.21 -6.02 29.48
CA LYS A 93 9.15 -6.32 30.44
C LYS A 93 8.12 -5.20 30.32
N ARG A 94 6.90 -5.54 29.91
CA ARG A 94 5.80 -4.58 29.96
C ARG A 94 5.68 -4.09 31.40
N ARG A 95 5.61 -2.78 31.55
CA ARG A 95 5.40 -2.14 32.84
C ARG A 95 4.00 -2.50 33.30
N ASP A 96 3.89 -3.00 34.53
CA ASP A 96 2.59 -3.29 35.11
C ASP A 96 1.97 -1.98 35.61
N TYR A 97 0.95 -1.52 34.89
CA TYR A 97 0.21 -0.29 35.22
C TYR A 97 -0.91 -0.53 36.26
N SER A 98 -1.01 -1.75 36.83
CA SER A 98 -1.95 -2.05 37.93
C SER A 98 -1.69 -1.20 39.19
N SER A 99 -0.49 -0.66 39.31
CA SER A 99 -0.03 0.16 40.45
C SER A 99 -0.65 1.56 40.56
N HIS A 100 -1.59 1.95 39.68
CA HIS A 100 -2.24 3.26 39.69
C HIS A 100 -1.23 4.42 39.77
N GLU A 101 -0.17 4.36 38.95
CA GLU A 101 0.75 5.49 38.83
C GLU A 101 -0.05 6.75 38.46
N ILE A 102 0.09 7.79 39.30
CA ILE A 102 -0.46 9.12 39.05
C ILE A 102 0.69 9.97 38.54
N ILE A 103 0.59 10.41 37.28
CA ILE A 103 1.52 11.37 36.69
C ILE A 103 0.71 12.65 36.48
N ASP A 104 1.13 13.76 37.11
CA ASP A 104 0.47 15.07 36.99
C ASP A 104 -1.07 15.04 37.20
N GLY A 105 -1.54 14.19 38.12
CA GLY A 105 -2.97 14.03 38.41
C GLY A 105 -3.72 13.06 37.49
N TYR A 106 -3.08 12.51 36.47
CA TYR A 106 -3.67 11.49 35.59
C TYR A 106 -3.46 10.09 36.14
N THR A 107 -4.55 9.32 36.28
CA THR A 107 -4.45 7.87 36.54
C THR A 107 -4.08 7.15 35.25
N ILE A 108 -2.86 6.62 35.18
CA ILE A 108 -2.39 5.90 34.00
C ILE A 108 -3.10 4.54 33.92
N LYS A 109 -3.83 4.31 32.81
CA LYS A 109 -4.53 3.04 32.55
C LYS A 109 -3.77 2.10 31.61
N GLY A 110 -2.69 2.58 31.01
CA GLY A 110 -1.85 1.81 30.12
C GLY A 110 -0.88 2.69 29.35
N CYS A 111 -0.01 2.04 28.59
CA CYS A 111 0.90 2.67 27.66
C CYS A 111 0.86 1.90 26.35
N ARG A 112 0.80 2.63 25.24
CA ARG A 112 0.92 2.06 23.90
C ARG A 112 2.10 2.72 23.21
N VAL A 113 2.99 1.89 22.69
CA VAL A 113 4.12 2.33 21.87
C VAL A 113 3.87 1.89 20.45
N GLU A 114 3.81 2.85 19.53
CA GLU A 114 3.74 2.58 18.10
C GLU A 114 5.08 2.95 17.46
N PHE A 115 5.71 1.99 16.79
CA PHE A 115 6.91 2.26 16.01
C PHE A 115 6.50 2.54 14.56
N SER A 116 7.05 3.59 13.98
CA SER A 116 6.88 3.89 12.55
C SER A 116 8.19 3.63 11.82
N GLY A 117 8.12 2.97 10.65
CA GLY A 117 9.29 2.67 9.84
C GLY A 117 8.93 2.21 8.44
N LEU A 118 9.86 1.55 7.76
CA LEU A 118 9.63 0.97 6.43
C LEU A 118 9.81 -0.53 6.48
N CYS A 119 8.87 -1.28 5.90
CA CYS A 119 9.00 -2.74 5.82
C CYS A 119 10.07 -3.14 4.78
N PRO A 120 10.63 -4.37 4.85
CA PRO A 120 11.68 -4.81 3.93
C PRO A 120 11.30 -4.69 2.45
N ASN A 121 10.02 -4.88 2.11
CA ASN A 121 9.53 -4.69 0.75
C ASN A 121 9.59 -3.22 0.32
N CYS A 122 9.19 -2.30 1.19
CA CYS A 122 9.24 -0.86 0.91
C CYS A 122 10.67 -0.32 0.93
N GLN A 123 11.55 -0.84 1.80
CA GLN A 123 12.97 -0.51 1.81
C GLN A 123 13.68 -0.95 0.52
N LYS A 124 13.33 -2.11 -0.05
CA LYS A 124 13.89 -2.54 -1.35
C LYS A 124 13.45 -1.63 -2.49
N ILE A 125 12.22 -1.12 -2.44
CA ILE A 125 11.73 -0.14 -3.42
C ILE A 125 12.46 1.20 -3.24
N GLU A 126 12.81 1.58 -2.00
CA GLU A 126 13.67 2.75 -1.75
C GLU A 126 15.12 2.54 -2.17
N LYS A 127 15.74 1.38 -1.91
CA LYS A 127 17.10 1.09 -2.36
C LYS A 127 17.24 1.01 -3.88
N GLN A 128 16.16 0.68 -4.60
CA GLN A 128 16.08 0.82 -6.05
C GLN A 128 15.83 2.27 -6.51
N GLY A 129 15.49 3.17 -5.58
CA GLY A 129 15.42 4.62 -5.79
C GLY A 129 16.60 5.40 -5.19
N GLU A 130 17.47 4.78 -4.40
CA GLU A 130 18.66 5.38 -3.75
C GLU A 130 19.98 5.10 -4.48
N VAL A 131 19.92 4.58 -5.70
CA VAL A 131 20.97 4.81 -6.71
C VAL A 131 20.51 5.93 -7.65
N ASP A 132 20.15 7.09 -7.11
CA ASP A 132 20.27 8.36 -7.86
C ASP A 132 20.15 9.62 -6.99
N MET A 133 20.96 9.74 -5.94
CA MET A 133 21.27 11.06 -5.37
C MET A 133 22.71 11.07 -4.84
N GLY A 134 23.64 11.34 -5.74
CA GLY A 134 25.04 11.49 -5.39
C GLY A 134 25.97 11.51 -6.60
N CYS A 135 25.98 12.65 -7.30
CA CYS A 135 27.01 13.07 -8.24
C CYS A 135 27.05 12.39 -9.62
N GLY A 136 26.48 13.10 -10.60
CA GLY A 136 27.07 13.27 -11.93
C GLY A 136 27.16 12.04 -12.83
N CYS A 137 26.06 11.71 -13.51
CA CYS A 137 25.95 11.38 -14.94
C CYS A 137 24.55 10.75 -15.19
N LYS A 138 23.63 11.54 -15.74
CA LYS A 138 22.26 11.10 -16.08
C LYS A 138 22.30 9.91 -17.05
N SER A 139 21.74 8.77 -16.65
CA SER A 139 21.27 7.77 -17.62
C SER A 139 19.80 7.49 -17.33
N ASP A 140 18.95 8.32 -17.93
CA ASP A 140 17.50 8.23 -17.86
C ASP A 140 17.02 6.84 -18.25
N GLY A 141 16.44 6.11 -17.28
CA GLY A 141 15.84 4.78 -17.45
C GLY A 141 14.55 4.82 -18.29
N LEU A 142 14.67 5.25 -19.54
CA LEU A 142 13.65 5.14 -20.58
C LEU A 142 13.90 3.87 -21.37
N ASN A 143 12.87 3.03 -21.46
CA ASN A 143 12.92 1.87 -22.33
C ASN A 143 12.92 2.31 -23.81
N GLU A 144 13.43 1.48 -24.72
CA GLU A 144 13.59 1.80 -26.14
C GLU A 144 12.26 2.21 -26.81
N GLU A 145 11.15 1.57 -26.43
CA GLU A 145 9.82 1.97 -26.90
C GLU A 145 9.41 3.38 -26.45
N GLN A 146 9.83 3.80 -25.26
CA GLN A 146 9.52 5.13 -24.73
C GLN A 146 10.31 6.22 -25.44
N LYS A 147 11.60 5.97 -25.73
CA LYS A 147 12.43 6.88 -26.54
C LYS A 147 11.87 7.03 -27.95
N LYS A 148 11.43 5.92 -28.57
CA LYS A 148 10.76 5.96 -29.88
C LYS A 148 9.50 6.81 -29.86
N VAL A 149 8.65 6.66 -28.84
CA VAL A 149 7.43 7.46 -28.70
C VAL A 149 7.76 8.95 -28.52
N LEU A 150 8.69 9.30 -27.63
CA LEU A 150 9.10 10.69 -27.44
C LEU A 150 9.73 11.29 -28.71
N GLY A 151 10.62 10.55 -29.39
CA GLY A 151 11.25 10.97 -30.63
C GLY A 151 10.24 11.16 -31.77
N ALA A 152 9.19 10.33 -31.85
CA ALA A 152 8.10 10.54 -32.80
C ALA A 152 7.30 11.82 -32.47
N MET A 153 7.04 12.09 -31.19
CA MET A 153 6.31 13.29 -30.75
C MET A 153 7.14 14.57 -30.93
N ALA A 154 8.46 14.51 -30.79
CA ALA A 154 9.37 15.64 -31.01
C ALA A 154 9.44 16.07 -32.48
N LYS A 155 9.13 15.16 -33.42
CA LYS A 155 9.07 15.42 -34.87
C LYS A 155 7.70 15.92 -35.33
N CYS A 156 6.71 15.99 -34.45
CA CYS A 156 5.40 16.55 -34.77
C CYS A 156 5.38 18.05 -34.48
N ASP A 157 4.97 18.87 -35.45
CA ASP A 157 4.77 20.32 -35.30
C ASP A 157 3.47 20.66 -34.53
N GLY A 158 3.15 19.88 -33.49
CA GLY A 158 1.96 20.06 -32.65
C GLY A 158 1.43 18.77 -32.01
N PRO A 159 0.30 18.85 -31.28
CA PRO A 159 -0.29 17.70 -30.60
C PRO A 159 -0.72 16.59 -31.57
N CYS A 160 -0.17 15.39 -31.40
CA CYS A 160 -0.41 14.24 -32.27
C CYS A 160 -1.27 13.17 -31.60
N GLY A 161 -2.01 12.39 -32.40
CA GLY A 161 -2.84 11.31 -31.89
C GLY A 161 -2.04 10.03 -31.67
N ALA A 162 -2.54 9.12 -30.83
CA ALA A 162 -1.89 7.83 -30.59
C ALA A 162 -1.73 6.98 -31.88
N LYS A 163 -2.64 7.14 -32.85
CA LYS A 163 -2.54 6.49 -34.17
C LYS A 163 -1.38 7.04 -35.01
N ASP A 164 -1.20 8.36 -34.99
CA ASP A 164 -0.14 9.04 -35.74
C ASP A 164 1.23 8.63 -35.18
N ILE A 165 1.34 8.57 -33.85
CA ILE A 165 2.55 8.11 -33.14
C ILE A 165 2.82 6.62 -33.43
N ALA A 166 1.79 5.78 -33.48
CA ALA A 166 1.94 4.36 -33.83
C ALA A 166 2.48 4.19 -35.26
N ALA A 167 1.96 4.95 -36.22
CA ALA A 167 2.44 4.92 -37.60
C ALA A 167 3.91 5.38 -37.70
N ALA A 168 4.29 6.42 -36.95
CA ALA A 168 5.66 6.93 -36.94
C ALA A 168 6.68 6.03 -36.22
N THR A 169 6.24 5.24 -35.23
CA THR A 169 7.14 4.38 -34.43
C THR A 169 7.17 2.93 -34.88
N GLY A 170 6.21 2.51 -35.72
CA GLY A 170 6.02 1.10 -36.09
C GLY A 170 5.52 0.22 -34.94
N LEU A 171 5.08 0.82 -33.83
CA LEU A 171 4.58 0.11 -32.66
C LEU A 171 3.06 -0.08 -32.75
N GLU A 172 2.55 -1.14 -32.12
CA GLU A 172 1.10 -1.34 -31.99
C GLU A 172 0.43 -0.21 -31.21
N SER A 173 -0.77 0.20 -31.62
CA SER A 173 -1.50 1.32 -30.99
C SER A 173 -1.78 1.11 -29.49
N LYS A 174 -1.93 -0.15 -29.05
CA LYS A 174 -2.09 -0.50 -27.62
C LYS A 174 -0.82 -0.20 -26.83
N THR A 175 0.34 -0.60 -27.37
CA THR A 175 1.66 -0.35 -26.78
C THR A 175 1.93 1.14 -26.68
N VAL A 176 1.68 1.89 -27.75
CA VAL A 176 1.82 3.36 -27.77
C VAL A 176 0.98 4.01 -26.67
N SER A 177 -0.30 3.62 -26.54
CA SER A 177 -1.20 4.17 -25.51
C SER A 177 -0.69 3.89 -24.09
N ALA A 178 -0.17 2.69 -23.84
CA ALA A 178 0.42 2.32 -22.56
C ALA A 178 1.70 3.14 -22.27
N ARG A 179 2.57 3.34 -23.26
CA ARG A 179 3.80 4.15 -23.11
C ARG A 179 3.52 5.62 -22.89
N ILE A 180 2.55 6.20 -23.62
CA ILE A 180 2.10 7.58 -23.40
C ILE A 180 1.60 7.76 -21.96
N THR A 181 0.81 6.80 -21.45
CA THR A 181 0.32 6.85 -20.06
C THR A 181 1.48 6.83 -19.05
N ALA A 182 2.50 6.01 -19.29
CA ALA A 182 3.70 5.96 -18.44
C ALA A 182 4.54 7.24 -18.53
N LEU A 183 4.70 7.81 -19.72
CA LEU A 183 5.42 9.06 -19.96
C LEU A 183 4.71 10.26 -19.34
N LYS A 184 3.38 10.28 -19.37
CA LYS A 184 2.56 11.30 -18.70
C LYS A 184 2.73 11.29 -17.19
N LYS A 185 2.81 10.10 -16.56
CA LYS A 185 3.11 9.97 -15.12
C LYS A 185 4.50 10.51 -14.75
N LYS A 186 5.45 10.47 -15.68
CA LYS A 186 6.82 11.01 -15.51
C LYS A 186 6.93 12.50 -15.86
N GLY A 187 5.88 13.14 -16.37
CA GLY A 187 5.90 14.55 -16.77
C GLY A 187 6.51 14.82 -18.15
N TYR A 188 6.89 13.80 -18.93
CA TYR A 188 7.52 13.95 -20.24
C TYR A 188 6.53 14.21 -21.40
N VAL A 189 5.24 13.95 -21.16
CA VAL A 189 4.19 14.09 -22.16
C VAL A 189 2.96 14.72 -21.52
N ASP A 190 2.37 15.68 -22.22
CA ASP A 190 1.11 16.33 -21.84
C ASP A 190 0.00 16.06 -22.88
N SER A 191 -1.25 16.32 -22.53
CA SER A 191 -2.43 16.13 -23.39
C SER A 191 -3.32 17.37 -23.36
N PRO A 192 -3.05 18.37 -24.20
CA PRO A 192 -3.80 19.64 -24.22
C PRO A 192 -5.23 19.47 -24.75
N VAL A 193 -5.47 18.46 -25.58
CA VAL A 193 -6.78 18.13 -26.15
C VAL A 193 -7.02 16.63 -26.00
N ARG A 194 -8.28 16.23 -25.82
CA ARG A 194 -8.66 14.81 -25.69
C ARG A 194 -8.05 13.98 -26.82
N CYS A 195 -7.30 12.95 -26.44
CA CYS A 195 -6.64 12.01 -27.35
C CYS A 195 -5.57 12.64 -28.27
N LYS A 196 -5.07 13.83 -27.94
CA LYS A 196 -3.91 14.47 -28.56
C LYS A 196 -2.84 14.70 -27.51
N TYR A 197 -1.60 14.40 -27.87
CA TYR A 197 -0.48 14.38 -26.95
C TYR A 197 0.68 15.20 -27.50
N GLN A 198 1.41 15.89 -26.63
CA GLN A 198 2.57 16.68 -26.97
C GLN A 198 3.72 16.41 -26.01
N ILE A 199 4.95 16.49 -26.50
CA ILE A 199 6.14 16.34 -25.67
C ILE A 199 6.37 17.61 -24.85
N THR A 200 6.67 17.46 -23.56
CA THR A 200 7.03 18.59 -22.69
C THR A 200 8.50 18.96 -22.86
N GLU A 201 8.93 20.07 -22.28
CA GLU A 201 10.35 20.46 -22.26
C GLU A 201 11.22 19.40 -21.57
N ASP A 202 10.75 18.88 -20.43
CA ASP A 202 11.41 17.76 -19.74
C ASP A 202 11.50 16.51 -20.61
N GLY A 203 10.45 16.22 -21.41
CA GLY A 203 10.46 15.11 -22.36
C GLY A 203 11.47 15.27 -23.50
N ARG A 204 11.76 16.52 -23.93
CA ARG A 204 12.79 16.80 -24.94
C ARG A 204 14.21 16.66 -24.38
N ASN A 205 14.39 16.87 -23.09
CA ASN A 205 15.70 16.79 -22.44
C ASN A 205 16.19 15.36 -22.20
N VAL A 206 15.34 14.35 -22.42
CA VAL A 206 15.61 12.92 -22.15
C VAL A 206 15.63 12.04 -23.40
N ILE A 207 15.50 12.62 -24.59
CA ILE A 207 15.64 11.97 -25.90
C ILE A 207 17.01 12.25 -26.52
#